data_AF-A0A1Y2GFR5-F1
#
_entry.id   AF-A0A1Y2GFR5-F1
#
_cell.length_a   1.000
_cell.length_b   1.000
_cell.length_c   1.000
_cell.angle_alpha   90.00
_cell.angle_beta   90.00
_cell.angle_gamma   90.00
#
_symmetry.space_group_name_H-M   'P 1'
#
loop_
_entity.id
_entity.type
_entity.pdbx_description
1 polymer ?
#
loop_
_entity_poly.entity_id
_entity_poly.type
_entity_poly.pdbx_seq_one_letter_code
_entity_poly.pdbx_strand_id
1 'polypeptide(L)'
;MPKKFKSSKKISNEALSTIVAAVAKHNKTLQLPSVTLVATSAMVAAREACAAKVDAIVEECLAKNVKFRDSKFDLLNDRRNCLYASLISETVYKDIAGTKRITDLFKNPVFFLNGASPDDIKQGSVGDCWFVASLAVISNIPGLLEQLCVKKNEQVGVYGFIFFKDGDWVSTVVDDQMFYKIDPVTHSRSLYFSSCYEERESWLPLMEKAYAKIHGDYETLTGGYTSEGIEDLTGGTASMMFSSDILDKDRFWEEEMKQVNKVTLMGCSINYQESDPENHGIQSGHAYSVLNVAEYDGERLVHIRNPWGKIEWNGDWSDQSDKWTPDAIKTLKLEDKDDGRFWMPYDEFLRIFTTIDRCRVFDATWSVASSWIPYNVEPRSSGKFQFKLNQPGETVIVLSQPDTRYYGAFNAEFIYTLSFHVYDQDEKLIRRAKITVPYSRRSVNCELKLAAGTYTVIPHVHREPTDIRPDTENSSTDNAINPSTRIDDVEVVVDPVKMDKSSYMFQQRKATLVRSMSMARITGRKLLGVDDEDYEANNNKPKQLEEQRWQLMLGLRVYSHDRAITVDGNPGVHPSLKRPQEGRLDVEEKEDPESVTATLADKKELSTEPEEIEEEAPQTSVKKFAFRKVYLENRQ
;
A
#
# COMPACT_ATOMS: atom_id res chain seq x y z
N MET A 1 -22.92 39.48 21.80
CA MET A 1 -21.45 39.64 21.75
C MET A 1 -20.81 38.29 21.45
N PRO A 2 -20.14 38.08 20.30
CA PRO A 2 -19.49 36.81 20.00
C PRO A 2 -18.12 36.75 20.70
N LYS A 3 -17.87 35.69 21.46
CA LYS A 3 -16.57 35.42 22.09
C LYS A 3 -15.59 34.92 21.02
N LYS A 4 -14.49 35.64 20.84
CA LYS A 4 -13.37 35.30 19.95
C LYS A 4 -12.79 33.92 20.27
N PHE A 5 -12.71 33.03 19.28
CA PHE A 5 -11.85 31.85 19.31
C PHE A 5 -10.38 32.32 19.38
N LYS A 6 -9.63 31.84 20.38
CA LYS A 6 -8.19 32.06 20.50
C LYS A 6 -7.45 31.05 19.61
N SER A 7 -6.44 31.56 18.90
CA SER A 7 -5.52 30.84 18.02
C SER A 7 -4.91 29.59 18.67
N SER A 8 -4.73 28.53 17.87
CA SER A 8 -3.94 27.34 18.22
C SER A 8 -2.56 27.74 18.72
N LYS A 9 -2.23 27.34 19.95
CA LYS A 9 -0.88 27.50 20.49
C LYS A 9 0.01 26.42 19.87
N LYS A 10 1.02 26.83 19.10
CA LYS A 10 2.17 25.96 18.77
C LYS A 10 2.80 25.48 20.08
N ILE A 11 2.93 24.18 20.23
CA ILE A 11 3.63 23.54 21.35
C ILE A 11 5.13 23.89 21.21
N SER A 12 5.77 24.33 22.30
CA SER A 12 7.17 24.72 22.30
C SER A 12 8.10 23.49 22.22
N ASN A 13 9.31 23.67 21.66
CA ASN A 13 10.32 22.61 21.61
C ASN A 13 10.69 22.04 22.99
N GLU A 14 10.54 22.83 24.06
CA GLU A 14 10.71 22.36 25.45
C GLU A 14 9.63 21.37 25.90
N ALA A 15 8.39 21.55 25.46
CA ALA A 15 7.31 20.62 25.77
C ALA A 15 7.51 19.27 25.03
N LEU A 16 7.98 19.31 23.78
CA LEU A 16 8.41 18.12 23.04
C LEU A 16 9.58 17.40 23.73
N SER A 17 10.60 18.14 24.17
CA SER A 17 11.71 17.58 24.95
C SER A 17 11.25 16.92 26.25
N THR A 18 10.29 17.54 26.94
CA THR A 18 9.75 17.03 28.21
C THR A 18 8.92 15.76 28.01
N ILE A 19 8.16 15.67 26.93
CA ILE A 19 7.37 14.48 26.58
C ILE A 19 8.32 13.33 26.17
N VAL A 20 9.34 13.60 25.35
CA VAL A 20 10.37 12.61 25.00
C VAL A 20 11.09 12.11 26.26
N ALA A 21 11.39 13.02 27.21
CA ALA A 21 12.00 12.66 28.48
C ALA A 21 11.04 11.88 29.39
N ALA A 22 9.74 12.17 29.38
CA ALA A 22 8.72 11.44 30.16
C ALA A 22 8.50 10.02 29.62
N VAL A 23 8.44 9.86 28.29
CA VAL A 23 8.42 8.55 27.62
C VAL A 23 9.70 7.78 27.92
N ALA A 24 10.87 8.42 27.86
CA ALA A 24 12.14 7.80 28.22
C ALA A 24 12.25 7.43 29.71
N LYS A 25 11.62 8.21 30.61
CA LYS A 25 11.66 7.99 32.06
C LYS A 25 10.67 6.91 32.52
N HIS A 26 9.55 6.72 31.81
CA HIS A 26 8.66 5.58 32.03
C HIS A 26 9.27 4.25 31.52
N ASN A 27 10.21 4.33 30.57
CA ASN A 27 10.90 3.19 29.97
C ASN A 27 12.23 2.79 30.66
N LYS A 28 12.51 3.28 31.87
CA LYS A 28 13.84 3.12 32.52
C LYS A 28 14.16 1.74 33.12
N THR A 29 13.34 0.71 32.88
CA THR A 29 13.64 -0.67 33.33
C THR A 29 13.38 -1.74 32.26
N LEU A 30 13.29 -1.35 30.99
CA LEU A 30 13.20 -2.27 29.85
C LEU A 30 14.18 -1.77 28.78
N GLN A 31 15.04 -2.64 28.26
CA GLN A 31 15.79 -2.36 27.03
C GLN A 31 14.77 -1.88 25.99
N LEU A 32 14.96 -0.67 25.43
CA LEU A 32 14.11 -0.19 24.35
C LEU A 32 14.10 -1.28 23.25
N PRO A 33 12.93 -1.65 22.70
CA PRO A 33 12.92 -2.52 21.53
C PRO A 33 13.74 -1.84 20.42
N SER A 34 14.57 -2.61 19.70
CA SER A 34 15.38 -2.11 18.59
C SER A 34 14.53 -1.50 17.46
N VAL A 35 13.24 -1.87 17.41
CA VAL A 35 12.28 -1.43 16.41
C VAL A 35 11.11 -0.71 17.09
N THR A 36 10.79 0.49 16.62
CA THR A 36 9.60 1.26 17.04
C THR A 36 8.84 1.79 15.83
N LEU A 37 7.62 2.28 16.05
CA LEU A 37 6.90 3.06 15.06
C LEU A 37 7.63 4.39 14.82
N VAL A 38 7.59 4.90 13.57
CA VAL A 38 8.18 6.20 13.25
C VAL A 38 7.44 7.31 13.99
N ALA A 39 8.07 7.82 15.04
CA ALA A 39 7.53 8.88 15.87
C ALA A 39 7.60 10.23 15.14
N THR A 40 6.46 10.70 14.66
CA THR A 40 6.31 12.05 14.10
C THR A 40 5.36 12.89 14.97
N SER A 41 5.45 14.21 14.85
CA SER A 41 4.45 15.10 15.46
C SER A 41 3.02 14.79 15.00
N ALA A 42 2.86 14.32 13.76
CA ALA A 42 1.57 13.92 13.22
C ALA A 42 1.10 12.58 13.78
N MET A 43 2.01 11.64 14.10
CA MET A 43 1.67 10.43 14.86
C MET A 43 1.05 10.79 16.21
N VAL A 44 1.65 11.72 16.94
CA VAL A 44 1.13 12.18 18.25
C VAL A 44 -0.26 12.79 18.06
N ALA A 45 -0.43 13.68 17.09
CA ALA A 45 -1.72 14.29 16.78
C ALA A 45 -2.79 13.26 16.39
N ALA A 46 -2.45 12.27 15.56
CA ALA A 46 -3.34 11.20 15.14
C ALA A 46 -3.78 10.33 16.34
N ARG A 47 -2.86 10.01 17.26
CA ARG A 47 -3.19 9.30 18.50
C ARG A 47 -4.12 10.09 19.40
N GLU A 48 -3.82 11.37 19.63
CA GLU A 48 -4.64 12.24 20.47
C GLU A 48 -6.05 12.41 19.89
N ALA A 49 -6.16 12.65 18.58
CA ALA A 49 -7.45 12.77 17.89
C ALA A 49 -8.25 11.45 17.94
N CYS A 50 -7.59 10.31 17.70
CA CYS A 50 -8.20 8.99 17.77
C CYS A 50 -8.73 8.70 19.18
N ALA A 51 -7.91 8.94 20.22
CA ALA A 51 -8.31 8.73 21.61
C ALA A 51 -9.51 9.61 22.00
N ALA A 52 -9.48 10.90 21.65
CA ALA A 52 -10.58 11.83 21.92
C ALA A 52 -11.88 11.41 21.21
N LYS A 53 -11.79 10.92 19.97
CA LYS A 53 -12.94 10.41 19.21
C LYS A 53 -13.53 9.15 19.85
N VAL A 54 -12.69 8.22 20.29
CA VAL A 54 -13.14 7.02 21.02
C VAL A 54 -13.84 7.43 22.32
N ASP A 55 -13.31 8.39 23.07
CA ASP A 55 -13.97 8.89 24.30
C ASP A 55 -15.34 9.48 24.02
N ALA A 56 -15.46 10.35 23.03
CA ALA A 56 -16.74 10.95 22.64
C ALA A 56 -17.78 9.88 22.24
N ILE A 57 -17.36 8.88 21.46
CA ILE A 57 -18.21 7.74 21.08
C ILE A 57 -18.67 6.95 22.33
N VAL A 58 -17.74 6.67 23.25
CA VAL A 58 -18.05 5.94 24.49
C VAL A 58 -19.08 6.70 25.32
N GLU A 59 -18.87 8.00 25.55
CA GLU A 59 -19.79 8.85 26.31
C GLU A 59 -21.19 8.86 25.69
N GLU A 60 -21.29 9.04 24.37
CA GLU A 60 -22.56 9.05 23.65
C GLU A 60 -23.27 7.68 23.72
N CYS A 61 -22.54 6.59 23.49
CA CYS A 61 -23.08 5.24 23.49
C CYS A 61 -23.59 4.83 24.87
N LEU A 62 -22.84 5.15 25.94
CA LEU A 62 -23.25 4.90 27.31
C LEU A 62 -24.51 5.72 27.68
N ALA A 63 -24.57 7.00 27.28
CA ALA A 63 -25.74 7.85 27.52
C ALA A 63 -27.01 7.33 26.83
N LYS A 64 -26.86 6.76 25.63
CA LYS A 64 -27.96 6.18 24.84
C LYS A 64 -28.26 4.72 25.19
N ASN A 65 -27.44 4.08 26.02
CA ASN A 65 -27.48 2.64 26.30
C ASN A 65 -27.46 1.78 25.01
N VAL A 66 -26.53 2.08 24.12
CA VAL A 66 -26.33 1.36 22.85
C VAL A 66 -24.85 0.98 22.68
N LYS A 67 -24.59 -0.03 21.86
CA LYS A 67 -23.22 -0.29 21.36
C LYS A 67 -22.90 0.63 20.19
N PHE A 68 -21.62 0.95 20.01
CA PHE A 68 -21.16 1.72 18.85
C PHE A 68 -21.47 0.97 17.55
N ARG A 69 -21.90 1.72 16.55
CA ARG A 69 -22.07 1.25 15.18
C ARG A 69 -21.39 2.24 14.26
N ASP A 70 -20.44 1.75 13.48
CA ASP A 70 -19.70 2.54 12.53
C ASP A 70 -20.53 2.76 11.27
N SER A 71 -21.26 3.87 11.22
CA SER A 71 -22.15 4.19 10.08
C SER A 71 -21.40 4.39 8.76
N LYS A 72 -20.07 4.57 8.80
CA LYS A 72 -19.21 4.76 7.64
C LYS A 72 -18.68 3.44 7.08
N PHE A 73 -18.67 2.38 7.89
CA PHE A 73 -18.25 1.03 7.50
C PHE A 73 -19.20 -0.01 8.10
N ASP A 74 -20.49 0.16 7.78
CA ASP A 74 -21.60 -0.57 8.38
C ASP A 74 -21.78 -1.94 7.70
N LEU A 75 -21.16 -2.97 8.27
CA LEU A 75 -21.20 -4.32 7.67
C LEU A 75 -22.63 -4.90 7.57
N LEU A 76 -23.55 -4.48 8.44
CA LEU A 76 -24.91 -4.99 8.51
C LEU A 76 -25.84 -4.30 7.50
N ASN A 77 -25.79 -2.97 7.35
CA ASN A 77 -26.66 -2.24 6.43
C ASN A 77 -26.02 -1.98 5.06
N ASP A 78 -24.69 -1.96 4.99
CA ASP A 78 -23.93 -1.63 3.78
C ASP A 78 -22.91 -2.73 3.43
N ARG A 79 -23.37 -3.98 3.53
CA ARG A 79 -22.56 -5.17 3.23
C ARG A 79 -21.84 -5.09 1.89
N ARG A 80 -22.50 -4.56 0.84
CA ARG A 80 -21.90 -4.52 -0.50
C ARG A 80 -20.72 -3.55 -0.57
N ASN A 81 -20.84 -2.34 -0.01
CA ASN A 81 -19.73 -1.39 -0.04
C ASN A 81 -18.58 -1.81 0.90
N CYS A 82 -18.86 -2.54 1.97
CA CYS A 82 -17.80 -3.04 2.85
C CYS A 82 -17.04 -4.24 2.24
N LEU A 83 -17.66 -4.98 1.32
CA LEU A 83 -17.06 -6.17 0.71
C LEU A 83 -16.41 -5.90 -0.65
N TYR A 84 -16.95 -4.99 -1.46
CA TYR A 84 -16.61 -4.92 -2.88
C TYR A 84 -16.17 -3.54 -3.36
N ALA A 85 -15.05 -3.53 -4.08
CA ALA A 85 -14.45 -2.34 -4.67
C ALA A 85 -15.32 -1.75 -5.78
N SER A 86 -15.94 -2.60 -6.60
CA SER A 86 -16.68 -2.21 -7.80
C SER A 86 -18.07 -2.83 -7.88
N LEU A 87 -18.97 -2.15 -8.60
CA LEU A 87 -20.31 -2.64 -8.96
C LEU A 87 -20.27 -3.95 -9.76
N ILE A 88 -19.16 -4.23 -10.45
CA ILE A 88 -18.95 -5.38 -11.34
C ILE A 88 -17.91 -6.38 -10.80
N SER A 89 -17.71 -6.44 -9.47
CA SER A 89 -16.79 -7.42 -8.88
C SER A 89 -17.11 -8.85 -9.36
N GLU A 90 -16.08 -9.54 -9.87
CA GLU A 90 -16.12 -10.96 -10.24
C GLU A 90 -15.93 -11.86 -9.00
N THR A 91 -15.41 -11.30 -7.91
CA THR A 91 -15.22 -11.99 -6.63
C THR A 91 -16.58 -12.21 -5.98
N VAL A 92 -16.92 -13.47 -5.71
CA VAL A 92 -18.17 -13.78 -5.01
C VAL A 92 -17.86 -14.43 -3.67
N TYR A 93 -18.05 -13.67 -2.58
CA TYR A 93 -18.02 -14.17 -1.21
C TYR A 93 -19.30 -14.98 -0.89
N LYS A 94 -19.37 -16.19 -1.46
CA LYS A 94 -20.57 -17.05 -1.48
C LYS A 94 -20.98 -17.62 -0.10
N ASP A 95 -20.04 -17.68 0.86
CA ASP A 95 -20.26 -18.40 2.13
C ASP A 95 -20.42 -17.47 3.36
N ILE A 96 -20.58 -16.17 3.16
CA ILE A 96 -20.89 -15.23 4.25
C ILE A 96 -22.35 -15.43 4.67
N ALA A 97 -22.55 -15.96 5.87
CA ALA A 97 -23.86 -16.19 6.47
C ALA A 97 -24.53 -14.90 6.97
N GLY A 98 -23.75 -13.90 7.37
CA GLY A 98 -24.26 -12.61 7.83
C GLY A 98 -23.23 -11.84 8.64
N THR A 99 -23.74 -10.91 9.46
CA THR A 99 -22.92 -10.14 10.41
C THR A 99 -23.42 -10.29 11.84
N LYS A 100 -22.49 -10.34 12.78
CA LYS A 100 -22.75 -10.38 14.22
C LYS A 100 -21.65 -9.63 14.97
N ARG A 101 -21.94 -9.18 16.20
CA ARG A 101 -20.88 -8.64 17.06
C ARG A 101 -20.02 -9.78 17.60
N ILE A 102 -18.76 -9.50 17.89
CA ILE A 102 -17.83 -10.46 18.51
C ILE A 102 -18.46 -11.08 19.78
N THR A 103 -19.12 -10.28 20.62
CA THR A 103 -19.80 -10.74 21.85
C THR A 103 -20.99 -11.68 21.61
N ASP A 104 -21.55 -11.71 20.39
CA ASP A 104 -22.64 -12.61 20.02
C ASP A 104 -22.13 -13.91 19.39
N LEU A 105 -20.87 -13.91 18.94
CA LEU A 105 -20.21 -15.06 18.32
C LEU A 105 -19.44 -15.88 19.34
N PHE A 106 -18.76 -15.21 20.27
CA PHE A 106 -17.81 -15.83 21.20
C PHE A 106 -18.13 -15.48 22.65
N LYS A 107 -17.88 -16.43 23.55
CA LYS A 107 -18.10 -16.25 24.99
C LYS A 107 -16.90 -15.55 25.63
N ASN A 108 -17.13 -14.48 26.39
CA ASN A 108 -16.07 -13.71 27.06
C ASN A 108 -14.92 -13.32 26.12
N PRO A 109 -15.20 -12.63 25.00
CA PRO A 109 -14.16 -12.22 24.09
C PRO A 109 -13.26 -11.17 24.73
N VAL A 110 -12.00 -11.18 24.35
CA VAL A 110 -10.98 -10.22 24.74
C VAL A 110 -10.28 -9.72 23.50
N PHE A 111 -9.78 -8.49 23.54
CA PHE A 111 -9.02 -7.93 22.43
C PHE A 111 -7.65 -8.62 22.29
N PHE A 112 -6.86 -8.60 23.37
CA PHE A 112 -5.60 -9.34 23.50
C PHE A 112 -5.74 -10.33 24.66
N LEU A 113 -5.35 -11.58 24.44
CA LEU A 113 -5.26 -12.56 25.51
C LEU A 113 -3.94 -12.42 26.26
N ASN A 114 -2.80 -12.54 25.55
CA ASN A 114 -1.46 -12.52 26.12
C ASN A 114 -0.50 -11.57 25.38
N GLY A 115 -1.05 -10.50 24.79
CA GLY A 115 -0.36 -9.68 23.78
C GLY A 115 -0.55 -10.27 22.39
N ALA A 116 -0.14 -9.52 21.36
CA ALA A 116 -0.18 -10.02 20.00
C ALA A 116 1.01 -10.95 19.73
N SER A 117 0.74 -12.14 19.21
CA SER A 117 1.75 -13.07 18.75
C SER A 117 1.52 -13.41 17.28
N PRO A 118 2.58 -13.78 16.52
CA PRO A 118 2.34 -14.42 15.26
C PRO A 118 1.46 -15.66 15.48
N ASP A 119 1.62 -16.43 16.56
CA ASP A 119 0.84 -17.64 16.87
C ASP A 119 -0.67 -17.48 16.87
N ASP A 120 -1.17 -16.26 17.04
CA ASP A 120 -2.60 -16.02 17.04
C ASP A 120 -3.14 -16.10 15.61
N ILE A 121 -2.32 -15.84 14.60
CA ILE A 121 -2.78 -15.48 13.26
C ILE A 121 -3.26 -16.68 12.45
N LYS A 122 -4.52 -16.58 11.99
CA LYS A 122 -5.11 -17.47 10.98
C LYS A 122 -5.79 -16.65 9.89
N GLN A 123 -5.25 -16.72 8.68
CA GLN A 123 -5.82 -16.07 7.51
C GLN A 123 -7.24 -16.58 7.19
N GLY A 124 -8.09 -15.67 6.73
CA GLY A 124 -9.46 -15.94 6.32
C GLY A 124 -9.66 -16.21 4.84
N SER A 125 -10.87 -15.89 4.35
CA SER A 125 -11.28 -16.12 2.95
C SER A 125 -11.04 -14.94 2.00
N VAL A 126 -10.15 -14.00 2.35
CA VAL A 126 -9.69 -12.90 1.47
C VAL A 126 -8.23 -13.10 1.08
N GLY A 127 -7.87 -12.69 -0.14
CA GLY A 127 -6.53 -12.85 -0.71
C GLY A 127 -5.51 -11.82 -0.21
N ASP A 128 -5.54 -11.52 1.09
CA ASP A 128 -4.73 -10.48 1.74
C ASP A 128 -3.50 -11.05 2.48
N CYS A 129 -3.00 -12.21 2.05
CA CYS A 129 -1.91 -12.92 2.73
C CYS A 129 -0.69 -12.04 2.98
N TRP A 130 -0.41 -11.08 2.10
CA TRP A 130 0.64 -10.06 2.27
C TRP A 130 0.46 -9.21 3.53
N PHE A 131 -0.77 -8.79 3.84
CA PHE A 131 -1.08 -8.00 5.02
C PHE A 131 -1.06 -8.87 6.28
N VAL A 132 -1.63 -10.07 6.21
CA VAL A 132 -1.62 -11.02 7.34
C VAL A 132 -0.18 -11.47 7.68
N ALA A 133 0.67 -11.70 6.67
CA ALA A 133 2.10 -11.92 6.86
C ALA A 133 2.80 -10.69 7.47
N SER A 134 2.42 -9.48 7.06
CA SER A 134 2.95 -8.25 7.67
C SER A 134 2.61 -8.20 9.17
N LEU A 135 1.37 -8.53 9.56
CA LEU A 135 0.97 -8.60 10.97
C LEU A 135 1.75 -9.67 11.75
N ALA A 136 2.10 -10.80 11.13
CA ALA A 136 2.96 -11.80 11.74
C ALA A 136 4.38 -11.27 11.98
N VAL A 137 4.96 -10.52 11.04
CA VAL A 137 6.26 -9.87 11.23
C VAL A 137 6.19 -8.82 12.35
N ILE A 138 5.14 -8.01 12.42
CA ILE A 138 4.99 -6.97 13.44
C ILE A 138 4.75 -7.54 14.84
N SER A 139 3.85 -8.52 14.97
CA SER A 139 3.55 -9.18 16.25
C SER A 139 4.71 -10.02 16.79
N ASN A 140 5.66 -10.40 15.93
CA ASN A 140 6.91 -11.04 16.36
C ASN A 140 7.82 -10.09 17.16
N ILE A 141 7.64 -8.77 17.03
CA ILE A 141 8.34 -7.77 17.85
C ILE A 141 7.47 -7.43 19.06
N PRO A 142 7.89 -7.77 20.29
CA PRO A 142 7.06 -7.58 21.48
C PRO A 142 6.61 -6.12 21.65
N GLY A 143 5.30 -5.91 21.75
CA GLY A 143 4.72 -4.59 22.00
C GLY A 143 4.63 -3.66 20.78
N LEU A 144 5.08 -4.07 19.60
CA LEU A 144 5.06 -3.21 18.41
C LEU A 144 3.65 -3.09 17.83
N LEU A 145 2.94 -4.22 17.70
CA LEU A 145 1.57 -4.23 17.16
C LEU A 145 0.58 -3.49 18.08
N GLU A 146 0.75 -3.64 19.39
CA GLU A 146 -0.10 -3.03 20.40
C GLU A 146 -0.06 -1.50 20.35
N GLN A 147 1.07 -0.93 19.90
CA GLN A 147 1.17 0.52 19.70
C GLN A 147 0.21 1.03 18.63
N LEU A 148 -0.24 0.20 17.68
CA LEU A 148 -1.21 0.61 16.65
C LEU A 148 -2.64 0.72 17.20
N CYS A 149 -2.96 0.03 18.30
CA CYS A 149 -4.20 0.20 19.03
C CYS A 149 -4.09 1.40 19.97
N VAL A 150 -4.75 2.51 19.64
CA VAL A 150 -4.67 3.74 20.44
C VAL A 150 -5.55 3.66 21.67
N LYS A 151 -6.81 3.26 21.49
CA LYS A 151 -7.81 3.20 22.54
C LYS A 151 -8.94 2.26 22.16
N LYS A 152 -9.56 1.63 23.15
CA LYS A 152 -10.70 0.73 22.95
C LYS A 152 -11.63 0.74 24.15
N ASN A 153 -12.89 0.38 23.91
CA ASN A 153 -13.86 0.07 24.94
C ASN A 153 -14.71 -1.13 24.47
N GLU A 154 -14.42 -2.31 25.01
CA GLU A 154 -15.03 -3.59 24.59
C GLU A 154 -16.50 -3.70 25.00
N GLN A 155 -16.93 -3.01 26.07
CA GLN A 155 -18.32 -2.94 26.48
C GLN A 155 -19.17 -2.20 25.43
N VAL A 156 -18.69 -1.04 24.97
CA VAL A 156 -19.32 -0.25 23.91
C VAL A 156 -19.10 -0.89 22.53
N GLY A 157 -18.02 -1.66 22.35
CA GLY A 157 -17.64 -2.28 21.10
C GLY A 157 -17.00 -1.30 20.13
N VAL A 158 -16.12 -0.41 20.61
CA VAL A 158 -15.40 0.59 19.81
C VAL A 158 -13.89 0.45 19.96
N TYR A 159 -13.17 0.53 18.84
CA TYR A 159 -11.72 0.31 18.75
C TYR A 159 -11.10 1.35 17.83
N GLY A 160 -10.10 2.09 18.33
CA GLY A 160 -9.36 3.12 17.61
C GLY A 160 -7.94 2.67 17.27
N PHE A 161 -7.56 2.85 16.01
CA PHE A 161 -6.28 2.46 15.43
C PHE A 161 -5.59 3.62 14.74
N ILE A 162 -4.28 3.48 14.51
CA ILE A 162 -3.51 4.34 13.62
C ILE A 162 -2.74 3.48 12.60
N PHE A 163 -2.58 4.02 11.39
CA PHE A 163 -1.80 3.42 10.30
C PHE A 163 -0.97 4.52 9.62
N PHE A 164 0.16 4.15 9.07
CA PHE A 164 0.95 5.03 8.23
C PHE A 164 0.48 4.91 6.78
N LYS A 165 0.05 6.00 6.17
CA LYS A 165 -0.47 6.03 4.80
C LYS A 165 0.00 7.28 4.09
N ASP A 166 0.50 7.12 2.87
CA ASP A 166 0.95 8.22 2.00
C ASP A 166 1.86 9.23 2.73
N GLY A 167 2.76 8.70 3.56
CA GLY A 167 3.78 9.48 4.26
C GLY A 167 3.34 10.14 5.56
N ASP A 168 2.14 9.87 6.06
CA ASP A 168 1.66 10.37 7.35
C ASP A 168 0.84 9.35 8.15
N TRP A 169 0.64 9.61 9.44
CA TRP A 169 -0.17 8.76 10.31
C TRP A 169 -1.64 9.17 10.26
N VAL A 170 -2.50 8.24 9.86
CA VAL A 170 -3.95 8.39 9.83
C VAL A 170 -4.59 7.58 10.95
N SER A 171 -5.69 8.07 11.50
CA SER A 171 -6.46 7.33 12.51
C SER A 171 -7.76 6.79 11.94
N THR A 172 -8.20 5.65 12.44
CA THR A 172 -9.50 5.06 12.11
C THR A 172 -10.13 4.45 13.35
N VAL A 173 -11.46 4.49 13.42
CA VAL A 173 -12.25 3.90 14.50
C VAL A 173 -13.26 2.96 13.89
N VAL A 174 -13.38 1.75 14.45
CA VAL A 174 -14.30 0.69 13.98
C VAL A 174 -15.12 0.11 15.13
N ASP A 175 -16.26 -0.49 14.80
CA ASP A 175 -17.06 -1.27 15.74
C ASP A 175 -16.70 -2.78 15.75
N ASP A 176 -17.29 -3.56 16.66
CA ASP A 176 -17.11 -5.02 16.80
C ASP A 176 -18.01 -5.90 15.91
N GLN A 177 -18.70 -5.36 14.89
CA GLN A 177 -19.44 -6.18 13.92
C GLN A 177 -18.49 -6.92 12.98
N MET A 178 -18.73 -8.20 12.76
CA MET A 178 -17.91 -9.08 11.91
C MET A 178 -18.75 -9.90 10.95
N PHE A 179 -18.23 -10.15 9.75
CA PHE A 179 -18.76 -11.18 8.87
C PHE A 179 -18.43 -12.57 9.41
N TYR A 180 -19.42 -13.46 9.41
CA TYR A 180 -19.27 -14.84 9.87
C TYR A 180 -19.81 -15.82 8.83
N LYS A 181 -19.34 -17.06 8.92
CA LYS A 181 -19.85 -18.22 8.20
C LYS A 181 -20.40 -19.26 9.16
N ILE A 182 -21.21 -20.16 8.61
CA ILE A 182 -21.74 -21.32 9.32
C ILE A 182 -21.17 -22.55 8.62
N ASP A 183 -20.51 -23.40 9.39
CA ASP A 183 -20.06 -24.69 8.87
C ASP A 183 -21.28 -25.57 8.53
N PRO A 184 -21.39 -26.08 7.30
CA PRO A 184 -22.59 -26.78 6.84
C PRO A 184 -22.84 -28.13 7.54
N VAL A 185 -21.81 -28.71 8.17
CA VAL A 185 -21.91 -30.02 8.83
C VAL A 185 -22.16 -29.83 10.33
N THR A 186 -21.27 -29.11 11.00
CA THR A 186 -21.28 -28.90 12.45
C THR A 186 -22.23 -27.79 12.90
N HIS A 187 -22.68 -26.94 11.98
CA HIS A 187 -23.47 -25.73 12.25
C HIS A 187 -22.77 -24.74 13.20
N SER A 188 -21.46 -24.90 13.39
CA SER A 188 -20.63 -23.98 14.17
C SER A 188 -20.46 -22.65 13.43
N ARG A 189 -20.32 -21.56 14.19
CA ARG A 189 -20.08 -20.22 13.63
C ARG A 189 -18.59 -19.92 13.74
N SER A 190 -18.01 -19.39 12.67
CA SER A 190 -16.64 -18.88 12.66
C SER A 190 -16.56 -17.59 11.85
N LEU A 191 -15.53 -16.79 12.10
CA LEU A 191 -15.28 -15.57 11.32
C LEU A 191 -15.00 -15.92 9.85
N TYR A 192 -15.43 -15.04 8.95
CA TYR A 192 -15.28 -15.25 7.51
C TYR A 192 -13.89 -14.86 7.01
N PHE A 193 -13.38 -13.72 7.48
CA PHE A 193 -12.04 -13.23 7.19
C PHE A 193 -11.05 -13.72 8.26
N SER A 194 -10.01 -12.96 8.56
CA SER A 194 -9.00 -13.38 9.53
C SER A 194 -9.61 -13.66 10.92
N SER A 195 -8.94 -14.51 11.69
CA SER A 195 -9.35 -14.88 13.05
C SER A 195 -8.16 -15.27 13.90
N CYS A 196 -8.25 -15.11 15.22
CA CYS A 196 -7.24 -15.68 16.10
C CYS A 196 -7.44 -17.20 16.27
N TYR A 197 -6.37 -17.94 16.55
CA TYR A 197 -6.45 -19.36 16.88
C TYR A 197 -7.25 -19.62 18.17
N GLU A 198 -7.07 -18.79 19.20
CA GLU A 198 -8.01 -18.70 20.31
C GLU A 198 -9.24 -17.89 19.85
N GLU A 199 -10.39 -18.54 19.74
CA GLU A 199 -11.63 -17.94 19.21
C GLU A 199 -12.11 -16.71 19.99
N ARG A 200 -11.72 -16.58 21.26
CA ARG A 200 -12.09 -15.45 22.12
C ARG A 200 -11.18 -14.24 21.93
N GLU A 201 -10.05 -14.38 21.27
CA GLU A 201 -9.15 -13.28 20.96
C GLU A 201 -9.54 -12.60 19.63
N SER A 202 -9.46 -11.27 19.59
CA SER A 202 -10.10 -10.50 18.52
C SER A 202 -9.25 -9.37 17.92
N TRP A 203 -7.99 -9.23 18.31
CA TRP A 203 -7.13 -8.17 17.77
C TRP A 203 -6.96 -8.28 16.26
N LEU A 204 -6.75 -9.49 15.74
CA LEU A 204 -6.51 -9.73 14.31
C LEU A 204 -7.70 -9.33 13.42
N PRO A 205 -8.92 -9.88 13.63
CA PRO A 205 -10.06 -9.50 12.79
C PRO A 205 -10.42 -8.01 12.88
N LEU A 206 -10.23 -7.38 14.05
CA LEU A 206 -10.47 -5.95 14.22
C LEU A 206 -9.41 -5.10 13.51
N MET A 207 -8.15 -5.53 13.51
CA MET A 207 -7.07 -4.86 12.79
C MET A 207 -7.27 -4.96 11.27
N GLU A 208 -7.59 -6.16 10.76
CA GLU A 208 -7.92 -6.39 9.34
C GLU A 208 -9.13 -5.55 8.91
N LYS A 209 -10.18 -5.49 9.74
CA LYS A 209 -11.34 -4.61 9.49
C LYS A 209 -10.96 -3.13 9.41
N ALA A 210 -10.14 -2.65 10.35
CA ALA A 210 -9.68 -1.27 10.37
C ALA A 210 -8.81 -0.95 9.14
N TYR A 211 -7.98 -1.90 8.71
CA TYR A 211 -7.17 -1.80 7.51
C TYR A 211 -8.02 -1.82 6.23
N ALA A 212 -9.03 -2.69 6.14
CA ALA A 212 -10.01 -2.72 5.05
C ALA A 212 -10.74 -1.38 4.94
N LYS A 213 -11.20 -0.82 6.07
CA LYS A 213 -11.88 0.49 6.10
C LYS A 213 -11.03 1.61 5.51
N ILE A 214 -9.75 1.71 5.86
CA ILE A 214 -8.89 2.77 5.32
C ILE A 214 -8.50 2.55 3.85
N HIS A 215 -8.70 1.34 3.32
CA HIS A 215 -8.53 1.00 1.91
C HIS A 215 -9.84 0.98 1.12
N GLY A 216 -10.98 1.12 1.80
CA GLY A 216 -12.31 1.27 1.23
C GLY A 216 -13.22 0.06 1.48
N ASP A 217 -12.69 -1.16 1.38
CA ASP A 217 -13.43 -2.42 1.52
C ASP A 217 -12.48 -3.62 1.66
N TYR A 218 -13.02 -4.81 1.96
CA TYR A 218 -12.23 -6.04 2.07
C TYR A 218 -11.64 -6.53 0.73
N GLU A 219 -12.33 -6.35 -0.39
CA GLU A 219 -11.84 -6.83 -1.70
C GLU A 219 -10.57 -6.08 -2.14
N THR A 220 -10.46 -4.79 -1.84
CA THR A 220 -9.25 -3.97 -2.14
C THR A 220 -7.99 -4.47 -1.44
N LEU A 221 -8.10 -5.30 -0.41
CA LEU A 221 -6.95 -5.93 0.26
C LEU A 221 -6.40 -7.14 -0.52
N THR A 222 -7.09 -7.61 -1.55
CA THR A 222 -6.65 -8.75 -2.35
C THR A 222 -5.42 -8.39 -3.18
N GLY A 223 -4.32 -9.11 -2.92
CA GLY A 223 -3.04 -8.90 -3.60
C GLY A 223 -2.25 -7.71 -3.06
N GLY A 224 -0.96 -7.93 -2.80
CA GLY A 224 -0.06 -6.92 -2.30
C GLY A 224 1.29 -7.50 -1.90
N TYR A 225 2.09 -6.69 -1.21
CA TYR A 225 3.47 -7.02 -0.87
C TYR A 225 3.71 -6.86 0.62
N THR A 226 4.32 -7.84 1.27
CA THR A 226 4.51 -7.84 2.72
C THR A 226 5.28 -6.61 3.20
N SER A 227 6.29 -6.16 2.44
CA SER A 227 7.05 -4.94 2.75
C SER A 227 6.16 -3.69 2.79
N GLU A 228 5.13 -3.65 1.93
CA GLU A 228 4.17 -2.54 1.87
C GLU A 228 3.26 -2.50 3.10
N GLY A 229 2.80 -3.66 3.57
CA GLY A 229 1.99 -3.76 4.79
C GLY A 229 2.80 -3.41 6.03
N ILE A 230 4.06 -3.86 6.10
CA ILE A 230 4.98 -3.48 7.18
C ILE A 230 5.21 -1.96 7.18
N GLU A 231 5.39 -1.32 6.01
CA GLU A 231 5.50 0.13 5.92
C GLU A 231 4.26 0.84 6.48
N ASP A 232 3.06 0.37 6.12
CA ASP A 232 1.81 0.97 6.61
C ASP A 232 1.60 0.74 8.12
N LEU A 233 2.20 -0.31 8.69
CA LEU A 233 2.14 -0.63 10.11
C LEU A 233 3.26 0.04 10.93
N THR A 234 4.30 0.60 10.31
CA THR A 234 5.48 1.10 11.05
C THR A 234 5.92 2.52 10.69
N GLY A 235 5.61 3.01 9.49
CA GLY A 235 6.20 4.21 8.90
C GLY A 235 7.59 4.01 8.31
N GLY A 236 8.05 2.76 8.20
CA GLY A 236 9.31 2.38 7.58
C GLY A 236 9.38 2.66 6.07
N THR A 237 10.35 2.06 5.39
CA THR A 237 10.49 2.17 3.93
C THR A 237 10.52 0.80 3.27
N ALA A 238 9.50 0.50 2.46
CA ALA A 238 9.44 -0.73 1.68
C ALA A 238 10.42 -0.72 0.51
N SER A 239 11.02 -1.87 0.27
CA SER A 239 11.84 -2.23 -0.88
C SER A 239 11.66 -3.71 -1.17
N MET A 240 11.86 -4.10 -2.42
CA MET A 240 11.81 -5.49 -2.83
C MET A 240 13.01 -5.81 -3.70
N MET A 241 13.50 -7.05 -3.60
CA MET A 241 14.58 -7.57 -4.41
C MET A 241 14.31 -9.00 -4.83
N PHE A 242 14.83 -9.38 -5.99
CA PHE A 242 14.87 -10.79 -6.39
C PHE A 242 16.04 -11.48 -5.70
N SER A 243 15.82 -12.71 -5.22
CA SER A 243 16.90 -13.50 -4.62
C SER A 243 18.01 -13.79 -5.63
N SER A 244 17.67 -13.91 -6.93
CA SER A 244 18.61 -14.09 -8.04
C SER A 244 19.53 -12.89 -8.28
N ASP A 245 19.14 -11.71 -7.83
CA ASP A 245 19.90 -10.47 -8.04
C ASP A 245 20.92 -10.21 -6.90
N ILE A 246 20.99 -11.11 -5.91
CA ILE A 246 21.97 -11.04 -4.83
C ILE A 246 23.33 -11.46 -5.37
N LEU A 247 24.22 -10.48 -5.53
CA LEU A 247 25.59 -10.71 -6.03
C LEU A 247 26.46 -11.49 -5.03
N ASP A 248 26.45 -11.07 -3.77
CA ASP A 248 27.27 -11.65 -2.70
C ASP A 248 26.35 -12.11 -1.58
N LYS A 249 26.10 -13.42 -1.55
CA LYS A 249 25.18 -14.06 -0.61
C LYS A 249 25.73 -14.05 0.81
N ASP A 250 27.04 -14.04 1.00
CA ASP A 250 27.65 -14.00 2.33
C ASP A 250 27.58 -12.59 2.90
N ARG A 251 27.90 -11.57 2.09
CA ARG A 251 27.71 -10.18 2.47
C ARG A 251 26.23 -9.86 2.74
N PHE A 252 25.30 -10.38 1.95
CA PHE A 252 23.86 -10.21 2.20
C PHE A 252 23.44 -10.81 3.53
N TRP A 253 23.99 -11.99 3.89
CA TRP A 253 23.73 -12.59 5.19
C TRP A 253 24.21 -11.70 6.34
N GLU A 254 25.46 -11.22 6.28
CA GLU A 254 26.07 -10.40 7.33
C GLU A 254 25.43 -9.00 7.46
N GLU A 255 25.18 -8.34 6.33
CA GLU A 255 24.74 -6.93 6.30
C GLU A 255 23.22 -6.77 6.34
N GLU A 256 22.43 -7.73 5.85
CA GLU A 256 20.96 -7.61 5.75
C GLU A 256 20.22 -8.67 6.59
N MET A 257 20.50 -9.97 6.40
CA MET A 257 19.74 -11.02 7.10
C MET A 257 19.94 -10.97 8.62
N LYS A 258 21.17 -10.78 9.11
CA LYS A 258 21.47 -10.61 10.55
C LYS A 258 20.82 -9.37 11.17
N GLN A 259 20.29 -8.46 10.36
CA GLN A 259 19.61 -7.24 10.79
C GLN A 259 18.08 -7.38 10.90
N VAL A 260 17.53 -8.55 10.53
CA VAL A 260 16.10 -8.89 10.73
C VAL A 260 15.73 -8.68 12.21
N ASN A 261 14.56 -8.08 12.44
CA ASN A 261 14.01 -7.68 13.75
C ASN A 261 14.80 -6.59 14.50
N LYS A 262 15.86 -6.03 13.89
CA LYS A 262 16.68 -4.97 14.50
C LYS A 262 16.57 -3.66 13.75
N VAL A 263 16.81 -3.72 12.44
CA VAL A 263 16.94 -2.57 11.53
C VAL A 263 15.99 -2.75 10.34
N THR A 264 15.77 -4.00 9.95
CA THR A 264 14.90 -4.42 8.85
C THR A 264 13.87 -5.44 9.34
N LEU A 265 12.69 -5.37 8.74
CA LEU A 265 11.63 -6.37 8.88
C LEU A 265 11.39 -6.97 7.50
N MET A 266 11.22 -8.28 7.42
CA MET A 266 11.23 -8.98 6.14
C MET A 266 10.07 -9.95 5.96
N GLY A 267 9.61 -10.03 4.72
CA GLY A 267 8.80 -11.13 4.22
C GLY A 267 9.46 -11.76 3.00
N CYS A 268 8.86 -12.80 2.48
CA CYS A 268 9.31 -13.44 1.25
C CYS A 268 8.12 -14.02 0.49
N SER A 269 8.28 -14.18 -0.82
CA SER A 269 7.28 -14.87 -1.63
C SER A 269 7.89 -15.55 -2.84
N ILE A 270 7.17 -16.56 -3.34
CA ILE A 270 7.49 -17.23 -4.60
C ILE A 270 6.55 -16.65 -5.66
N ASN A 271 7.10 -16.08 -6.71
CA ASN A 271 6.35 -15.69 -7.90
C ASN A 271 5.70 -16.94 -8.52
N TYR A 272 4.55 -16.79 -9.19
CA TYR A 272 3.82 -17.92 -9.79
C TYR A 272 4.71 -18.77 -10.72
N GLN A 273 5.24 -19.85 -10.16
CA GLN A 273 5.78 -21.00 -10.87
C GLN A 273 4.89 -22.18 -10.43
N GLU A 274 4.09 -22.67 -11.37
CA GLU A 274 3.22 -23.82 -11.11
C GLU A 274 4.09 -25.05 -10.85
N SER A 275 3.79 -25.75 -9.75
CA SER A 275 4.20 -27.14 -9.52
C SER A 275 5.69 -27.45 -9.67
N ASP A 276 6.59 -26.61 -9.14
CA ASP A 276 7.98 -27.03 -8.97
C ASP A 276 8.04 -28.12 -7.88
N PRO A 277 8.41 -29.37 -8.21
CA PRO A 277 8.55 -30.44 -7.21
C PRO A 277 9.58 -30.11 -6.14
N GLU A 278 10.53 -29.20 -6.42
CA GLU A 278 11.58 -28.75 -5.51
C GLU A 278 11.13 -27.64 -4.54
N ASN A 279 9.84 -27.27 -4.55
CA ASN A 279 9.29 -26.32 -3.59
C ASN A 279 9.02 -26.93 -2.21
N HIS A 280 9.10 -28.26 -2.04
CA HIS A 280 9.11 -28.93 -0.72
C HIS A 280 8.03 -28.44 0.27
N GLY A 281 6.80 -28.24 -0.21
CA GLY A 281 5.67 -27.78 0.62
C GLY A 281 5.43 -26.27 0.61
N ILE A 282 6.32 -25.45 0.03
CA ILE A 282 6.13 -24.00 -0.07
C ILE A 282 5.14 -23.65 -1.20
N GLN A 283 4.20 -22.75 -0.90
CA GLN A 283 3.11 -22.36 -1.78
C GLN A 283 3.51 -21.17 -2.68
N SER A 284 3.38 -21.36 -4.00
CA SER A 284 3.53 -20.28 -4.98
C SER A 284 2.39 -19.26 -4.92
N GLY A 285 2.70 -18.00 -5.23
CA GLY A 285 1.71 -16.91 -5.25
C GLY A 285 1.21 -16.51 -3.85
N HIS A 286 2.01 -16.78 -2.82
CA HIS A 286 1.65 -16.59 -1.41
C HIS A 286 2.76 -15.89 -0.63
N ALA A 287 2.37 -15.07 0.34
CA ALA A 287 3.28 -14.29 1.17
C ALA A 287 3.65 -15.05 2.45
N TYR A 288 4.93 -15.04 2.79
CA TYR A 288 5.49 -15.61 4.00
C TYR A 288 6.20 -14.53 4.83
N SER A 289 6.31 -14.78 6.13
CA SER A 289 6.97 -13.88 7.09
C SER A 289 8.35 -14.41 7.44
N VAL A 290 9.38 -13.57 7.44
CA VAL A 290 10.68 -13.95 8.01
C VAL A 290 10.67 -13.54 9.48
N LEU A 291 10.59 -14.53 10.36
CA LEU A 291 10.47 -14.33 11.80
C LEU A 291 11.81 -14.19 12.51
N ASN A 292 12.85 -14.89 12.05
CA ASN A 292 14.18 -14.82 12.67
C ASN A 292 15.26 -15.39 11.75
N VAL A 293 16.53 -15.19 12.13
CA VAL A 293 17.69 -15.84 11.51
C VAL A 293 18.63 -16.35 12.60
N ALA A 294 19.36 -17.43 12.31
CA ALA A 294 20.33 -17.99 13.25
C ALA A 294 21.53 -18.62 12.52
N GLU A 295 22.66 -18.67 13.23
CA GLU A 295 23.78 -19.53 12.87
C GLU A 295 23.88 -20.62 13.94
N TYR A 296 23.81 -21.88 13.52
CA TYR A 296 23.89 -23.03 14.42
C TYR A 296 24.74 -24.11 13.78
N ASP A 297 25.76 -24.59 14.51
CA ASP A 297 26.69 -25.63 14.05
C ASP A 297 27.29 -25.39 12.65
N GLY A 298 27.59 -24.12 12.33
CA GLY A 298 28.14 -23.72 11.03
C GLY A 298 27.10 -23.58 9.90
N GLU A 299 25.83 -23.90 10.14
CA GLU A 299 24.73 -23.69 9.20
C GLU A 299 24.01 -22.35 9.46
N ARG A 300 23.61 -21.69 8.36
CA ARG A 300 22.82 -20.45 8.36
C ARG A 300 21.36 -20.80 8.15
N LEU A 301 20.50 -20.43 9.09
CA LEU A 301 19.10 -20.84 9.12
C LEU A 301 18.16 -19.63 9.14
N VAL A 302 17.07 -19.72 8.40
CA VAL A 302 16.00 -18.71 8.33
C VAL A 302 14.73 -19.31 8.93
N HIS A 303 14.14 -18.61 9.89
CA HIS A 303 12.86 -18.98 10.51
C HIS A 303 11.74 -18.25 9.78
N ILE A 304 10.83 -19.00 9.18
CA ILE A 304 9.78 -18.48 8.29
C ILE A 304 8.42 -18.90 8.81
N ARG A 305 7.39 -18.12 8.47
CA ARG A 305 6.01 -18.46 8.77
C ARG A 305 5.04 -18.29 7.61
N ASN A 306 4.24 -19.32 7.39
CA ASN A 306 3.05 -19.32 6.56
C ASN A 306 1.87 -18.70 7.32
N PRO A 307 1.24 -17.61 6.83
CA PRO A 307 0.10 -16.97 7.50
C PRO A 307 -1.19 -17.82 7.52
N TRP A 308 -1.24 -18.94 6.80
CA TRP A 308 -2.31 -19.95 6.97
C TRP A 308 -2.22 -20.71 8.29
N GLY A 309 -1.06 -20.65 8.94
CA GLY A 309 -0.75 -21.36 10.17
C GLY A 309 -0.72 -22.88 10.01
N LYS A 310 -0.40 -23.34 8.79
CA LYS A 310 -0.23 -24.74 8.39
C LYS A 310 0.50 -24.79 7.06
N ILE A 311 0.87 -25.99 6.61
CA ILE A 311 1.59 -26.24 5.35
C ILE A 311 2.98 -25.59 5.40
N GLU A 312 3.95 -26.45 5.69
CA GLU A 312 5.32 -26.08 6.04
C GLU A 312 6.35 -26.71 5.08
N TRP A 313 7.57 -26.21 5.19
CA TRP A 313 8.76 -26.80 4.58
C TRP A 313 8.96 -28.25 5.03
N ASN A 314 9.28 -29.16 4.10
CA ASN A 314 9.50 -30.58 4.39
C ASN A 314 10.92 -31.09 4.09
N GLY A 315 11.89 -30.19 3.87
CA GLY A 315 13.30 -30.54 3.68
C GLY A 315 14.11 -30.46 4.98
N ASP A 316 15.43 -30.28 4.85
CA ASP A 316 16.35 -30.15 5.99
C ASP A 316 15.92 -29.03 6.95
N TRP A 317 15.99 -29.28 8.26
CA TRP A 317 15.54 -28.36 9.32
C TRP A 317 14.02 -28.09 9.37
N SER A 318 13.21 -28.79 8.56
CA SER A 318 11.77 -28.90 8.83
C SER A 318 11.52 -29.50 10.21
N ASP A 319 10.32 -29.32 10.75
CA ASP A 319 9.94 -29.78 12.09
C ASP A 319 10.20 -31.27 12.33
N GLN A 320 10.07 -32.09 11.27
CA GLN A 320 10.30 -33.54 11.31
C GLN A 320 11.72 -33.97 10.87
N SER A 321 12.63 -33.02 10.65
CA SER A 321 13.99 -33.29 10.21
C SER A 321 14.81 -34.03 11.28
N ASP A 322 15.60 -35.00 10.86
CA ASP A 322 16.54 -35.75 11.71
C ASP A 322 17.76 -34.93 12.17
N LYS A 323 17.95 -33.72 11.61
CA LYS A 323 18.98 -32.76 12.03
C LYS A 323 18.72 -32.16 13.42
N TRP A 324 17.49 -32.24 13.93
CA TRP A 324 17.14 -31.69 15.23
C TRP A 324 17.77 -32.49 16.38
N THR A 325 18.73 -31.87 17.07
CA THR A 325 19.26 -32.37 18.35
C THR A 325 18.51 -31.71 19.53
N PRO A 326 18.53 -32.31 20.74
CA PRO A 326 17.95 -31.67 21.92
C PRO A 326 18.50 -30.27 22.21
N ASP A 327 19.77 -30.03 21.85
CA ASP A 327 20.40 -28.71 21.98
C ASP A 327 19.88 -27.72 20.92
N ALA A 328 19.76 -28.18 19.66
CA ALA A 328 19.23 -27.36 18.57
C ALA A 328 17.77 -26.96 18.82
N ILE A 329 16.92 -27.91 19.25
CA ILE A 329 15.51 -27.65 19.61
C ILE A 329 15.41 -26.55 20.65
N LYS A 330 16.23 -26.63 21.71
CA LYS A 330 16.23 -25.63 22.78
C LYS A 330 16.76 -24.28 22.31
N THR A 331 17.83 -24.27 21.50
CA THR A 331 18.52 -23.05 21.06
C THR A 331 17.70 -22.28 20.04
N LEU A 332 17.16 -22.98 19.04
CA LEU A 332 16.35 -22.41 17.96
C LEU A 332 14.85 -22.34 18.31
N LYS A 333 14.47 -22.89 19.47
CA LYS A 333 13.10 -22.90 20.01
C LYS A 333 12.11 -23.54 19.03
N LEU A 334 12.44 -24.72 18.55
CA LEU A 334 11.52 -25.50 17.73
C LEU A 334 10.29 -25.88 18.55
N GLU A 335 9.11 -25.70 17.94
CA GLU A 335 7.84 -26.24 18.40
C GLU A 335 7.39 -27.27 17.36
N ASP A 336 7.45 -28.57 17.67
CA ASP A 336 7.09 -29.64 16.72
C ASP A 336 5.56 -29.70 16.55
N LYS A 337 5.03 -28.89 15.62
CA LYS A 337 3.60 -28.71 15.36
C LYS A 337 3.38 -28.01 14.02
N ASP A 338 2.43 -28.51 13.22
CA ASP A 338 1.95 -27.82 12.01
C ASP A 338 1.20 -26.52 12.39
N ASP A 339 1.96 -25.43 12.57
CA ASP A 339 1.52 -24.10 12.96
C ASP A 339 1.92 -23.03 11.91
N GLY A 340 2.48 -23.48 10.80
CA GLY A 340 2.98 -22.72 9.67
C GLY A 340 4.41 -22.21 9.86
N ARG A 341 5.09 -22.47 10.97
CA ARG A 341 6.47 -22.04 11.23
C ARG A 341 7.43 -23.16 10.87
N PHE A 342 8.59 -22.78 10.35
CA PHE A 342 9.64 -23.74 10.06
C PHE A 342 10.99 -23.04 9.95
N TRP A 343 12.04 -23.78 10.28
CA TRP A 343 13.40 -23.39 9.94
C TRP A 343 13.79 -23.99 8.59
N MET A 344 14.63 -23.29 7.84
CA MET A 344 15.22 -23.82 6.61
C MET A 344 16.64 -23.28 6.40
N PRO A 345 17.49 -23.99 5.65
CA PRO A 345 18.80 -23.49 5.24
C PRO A 345 18.69 -22.20 4.43
N TYR A 346 19.60 -21.26 4.67
CA TYR A 346 19.67 -19.98 3.95
C TYR A 346 19.87 -20.15 2.44
N ASP A 347 20.66 -21.13 2.01
CA ASP A 347 20.88 -21.39 0.59
C ASP A 347 19.60 -21.88 -0.11
N GLU A 348 18.81 -22.71 0.57
CA GLU A 348 17.48 -23.14 0.12
C GLU A 348 16.49 -21.99 0.11
N PHE A 349 16.54 -21.10 1.12
CA PHE A 349 15.72 -19.89 1.16
C PHE A 349 15.95 -19.03 -0.09
N LEU A 350 17.21 -18.77 -0.46
CA LEU A 350 17.52 -17.99 -1.65
C LEU A 350 17.16 -18.69 -2.95
N ARG A 351 17.21 -20.03 -2.99
CA ARG A 351 16.86 -20.84 -4.15
C ARG A 351 15.35 -20.82 -4.42
N ILE A 352 14.54 -21.01 -3.37
CA ILE A 352 13.09 -21.20 -3.47
C ILE A 352 12.34 -19.87 -3.46
N PHE A 353 12.66 -18.97 -2.53
CA PHE A 353 11.98 -17.69 -2.43
C PHE A 353 12.53 -16.70 -3.44
N THR A 354 11.83 -16.58 -4.57
CA THR A 354 12.22 -15.69 -5.67
C THR A 354 12.25 -14.21 -5.31
N THR A 355 11.50 -13.79 -4.29
CA THR A 355 11.40 -12.39 -3.86
C THR A 355 11.59 -12.26 -2.36
N ILE A 356 12.32 -11.22 -1.98
CA ILE A 356 12.51 -10.80 -0.59
C ILE A 356 11.89 -9.42 -0.44
N ASP A 357 10.89 -9.34 0.43
CA ASP A 357 10.23 -8.12 0.86
C ASP A 357 11.02 -7.54 2.04
N ARG A 358 11.55 -6.32 1.90
CA ARG A 358 12.36 -5.66 2.93
C ARG A 358 11.74 -4.33 3.32
N CYS A 359 11.49 -4.12 4.61
CA CYS A 359 11.12 -2.82 5.16
C CYS A 359 12.17 -2.34 6.17
N ARG A 360 12.84 -1.21 5.86
CA ARG A 360 13.73 -0.53 6.81
C ARG A 360 12.87 0.22 7.84
N VAL A 361 13.04 -0.07 9.12
CA VAL A 361 12.28 0.55 10.22
C VAL A 361 13.14 1.55 10.98
N PHE A 362 12.54 2.54 11.64
CA PHE A 362 13.31 3.60 12.31
C PHE A 362 12.95 3.73 13.78
N ASP A 363 13.98 3.89 14.61
CA ASP A 363 13.83 4.15 16.03
C ASP A 363 13.58 5.65 16.32
N ALA A 364 13.38 5.99 17.60
CA ALA A 364 13.13 7.35 18.06
C ALA A 364 14.32 8.34 17.87
N THR A 365 15.49 7.88 17.43
CA THR A 365 16.63 8.72 17.09
C THR A 365 16.54 9.29 15.68
N TRP A 366 15.68 8.76 14.83
CA TRP A 366 15.43 9.25 13.49
C TRP A 366 14.36 10.35 13.48
N SER A 367 14.41 11.18 12.45
CA SER A 367 13.44 12.21 12.12
C SER A 367 13.09 12.11 10.64
N VAL A 368 11.84 12.42 10.30
CA VAL A 368 11.36 12.42 8.92
C VAL A 368 10.78 13.78 8.57
N ALA A 369 11.17 14.28 7.41
CA ALA A 369 10.53 15.41 6.75
C ALA A 369 9.96 14.95 5.40
N SER A 370 8.84 15.55 5.00
CA SER A 370 8.14 15.17 3.78
C SER A 370 7.57 16.38 3.05
N SER A 371 7.40 16.23 1.75
CA SER A 371 6.70 17.20 0.89
C SER A 371 6.03 16.47 -0.27
N TRP A 372 4.86 16.95 -0.67
CA TRP A 372 4.12 16.45 -1.83
C TRP A 372 4.02 17.52 -2.92
N ILE A 373 4.14 17.14 -4.18
CA ILE A 373 3.93 18.02 -5.33
C ILE A 373 3.06 17.34 -6.40
N PRO A 374 2.21 18.08 -7.11
CA PRO A 374 1.69 17.63 -8.39
C PRO A 374 2.84 17.59 -9.41
N TYR A 375 2.94 16.49 -10.15
CA TYR A 375 3.99 16.26 -11.13
C TYR A 375 3.38 15.86 -12.46
N ASN A 376 3.71 16.59 -13.52
CA ASN A 376 3.27 16.23 -14.87
C ASN A 376 4.26 15.24 -15.48
N VAL A 377 3.77 14.07 -15.85
CA VAL A 377 4.59 13.00 -16.43
C VAL A 377 4.87 13.28 -17.91
N GLU A 378 3.89 13.81 -18.64
CA GLU A 378 4.01 14.12 -20.07
C GLU A 378 3.14 15.33 -20.48
N PRO A 379 3.71 16.39 -21.08
CA PRO A 379 5.14 16.66 -21.16
C PRO A 379 5.74 16.84 -19.76
N ARG A 380 6.94 16.29 -19.55
CA ARG A 380 7.55 16.19 -18.23
C ARG A 380 7.76 17.57 -17.59
N SER A 381 7.17 17.79 -16.42
CA SER A 381 7.42 19.01 -15.64
C SER A 381 8.85 19.09 -15.12
N SER A 382 9.33 20.31 -14.87
CA SER A 382 10.61 20.56 -14.19
C SER A 382 10.52 20.39 -12.66
N GLY A 383 9.55 19.61 -12.18
CA GLY A 383 9.29 19.43 -10.76
C GLY A 383 10.46 18.79 -10.05
N LYS A 384 10.80 19.28 -8.87
CA LYS A 384 11.95 18.84 -8.07
C LYS A 384 11.68 19.06 -6.58
N PHE A 385 12.45 18.39 -5.76
CA PHE A 385 12.47 18.60 -4.32
C PHE A 385 13.86 19.08 -3.89
N GLN A 386 13.91 19.83 -2.81
CA GLN A 386 15.15 20.17 -2.13
C GLN A 386 15.04 19.82 -0.66
N PHE A 387 16.11 19.26 -0.10
CA PHE A 387 16.19 19.02 1.34
C PHE A 387 17.50 19.53 1.90
N LYS A 388 17.47 19.92 3.18
CA LYS A 388 18.64 20.44 3.88
C LYS A 388 18.95 19.58 5.09
N LEU A 389 20.19 19.12 5.15
CA LEU A 389 20.79 18.49 6.32
C LEU A 389 21.66 19.53 7.03
N ASN A 390 21.41 19.71 8.32
CA ASN A 390 22.18 20.59 9.19
C ASN A 390 23.38 19.87 9.80
N GLN A 391 23.39 18.53 9.77
CA GLN A 391 24.46 17.69 10.29
C GLN A 391 24.72 16.51 9.34
N PRO A 392 25.98 16.02 9.24
CA PRO A 392 26.29 14.83 8.47
C PRO A 392 25.69 13.58 9.13
N GLY A 393 25.29 12.59 8.32
CA GLY A 393 24.74 11.35 8.86
C GLY A 393 24.13 10.43 7.82
N GLU A 394 23.62 9.30 8.32
CA GLU A 394 22.81 8.39 7.53
C GLU A 394 21.50 9.07 7.13
N THR A 395 21.12 8.87 5.87
CA THR A 395 19.97 9.52 5.24
C THR A 395 19.28 8.52 4.33
N VAL A 396 17.98 8.32 4.52
CA VAL A 396 17.14 7.51 3.64
C VAL A 396 16.21 8.44 2.87
N ILE A 397 16.26 8.38 1.55
CA ILE A 397 15.45 9.22 0.66
C ILE A 397 14.42 8.32 -0.02
N VAL A 398 13.15 8.67 0.06
CA VAL A 398 12.04 7.89 -0.50
C VAL A 398 11.19 8.78 -1.39
N LEU A 399 11.05 8.41 -2.66
CA LEU A 399 10.05 8.98 -3.56
C LEU A 399 8.87 8.01 -3.64
N SER A 400 7.67 8.53 -3.43
CA SER A 400 6.44 7.74 -3.39
C SER A 400 5.35 8.37 -4.25
N GLN A 401 4.45 7.53 -4.74
CA GLN A 401 3.15 7.91 -5.29
C GLN A 401 2.06 7.41 -4.32
N PRO A 402 0.85 8.00 -4.34
CA PRO A 402 -0.21 7.57 -3.44
C PRO A 402 -0.58 6.11 -3.66
N ASP A 403 -1.01 5.45 -2.59
CA ASP A 403 -1.53 4.10 -2.67
C ASP A 403 -2.78 4.06 -3.57
N THR A 404 -2.72 3.20 -4.59
CA THR A 404 -3.77 3.10 -5.62
C THR A 404 -4.89 2.15 -5.24
N ARG A 405 -4.73 1.32 -4.19
CA ARG A 405 -5.73 0.33 -3.75
C ARG A 405 -7.10 0.94 -3.48
N TYR A 406 -7.10 2.08 -2.77
CA TYR A 406 -8.30 2.85 -2.48
C TYR A 406 -9.04 3.33 -3.76
N TYR A 407 -8.32 3.45 -4.88
CA TYR A 407 -8.81 3.96 -6.15
C TYR A 407 -8.98 2.86 -7.22
N GLY A 408 -8.91 1.58 -6.83
CA GLY A 408 -8.61 0.42 -7.69
C GLY A 408 -9.45 0.22 -8.95
N ALA A 409 -10.64 0.83 -9.06
CA ALA A 409 -11.47 0.77 -10.27
C ALA A 409 -11.36 1.99 -11.21
N PHE A 410 -10.71 3.08 -10.78
CA PHE A 410 -10.79 4.39 -11.46
C PHE A 410 -9.44 4.96 -11.91
N ASN A 411 -8.30 4.37 -11.51
CA ASN A 411 -6.96 4.82 -11.91
C ASN A 411 -6.26 3.91 -12.95
N ALA A 412 -6.99 2.95 -13.53
CA ALA A 412 -6.47 1.94 -14.45
C ALA A 412 -6.29 2.44 -15.89
N GLU A 413 -5.79 3.66 -16.12
CA GLU A 413 -5.34 4.05 -17.47
C GLU A 413 -3.84 3.84 -17.64
N PHE A 414 -3.08 4.09 -16.57
CA PHE A 414 -1.63 4.06 -16.61
C PHE A 414 -1.02 3.43 -15.36
N ILE A 415 0.08 2.73 -15.60
CA ILE A 415 1.04 2.28 -14.62
C ILE A 415 2.18 3.29 -14.57
N TYR A 416 2.57 3.72 -13.37
CA TYR A 416 3.71 4.61 -13.17
C TYR A 416 4.84 3.89 -12.44
N THR A 417 6.05 3.96 -13.00
CA THR A 417 7.27 3.43 -12.40
C THR A 417 8.16 4.60 -11.99
N LEU A 418 8.55 4.63 -10.72
CA LEU A 418 9.29 5.73 -10.11
C LEU A 418 10.80 5.52 -10.19
N SER A 419 11.52 6.62 -10.36
CA SER A 419 12.96 6.73 -10.17
C SER A 419 13.31 8.16 -9.79
N PHE A 420 14.49 8.40 -9.24
CA PHE A 420 14.97 9.75 -8.98
C PHE A 420 16.49 9.83 -8.96
N HIS A 421 16.98 11.06 -9.12
CA HIS A 421 18.39 11.40 -9.01
C HIS A 421 18.60 12.37 -7.85
N VAL A 422 19.68 12.17 -7.09
CA VAL A 422 20.10 13.05 -5.98
C VAL A 422 21.35 13.80 -6.41
N TYR A 423 21.31 15.12 -6.30
CA TYR A 423 22.42 16.03 -6.59
C TYR A 423 22.83 16.79 -5.33
N ASP A 424 24.13 17.08 -5.19
CA ASP A 424 24.61 18.01 -4.17
C ASP A 424 24.36 19.47 -4.56
N GLN A 425 24.86 20.38 -3.72
CA GLN A 425 24.77 21.83 -3.89
C GLN A 425 25.55 22.37 -5.10
N ASP A 426 26.51 21.60 -5.63
CA ASP A 426 27.32 21.93 -6.80
C ASP A 426 26.77 21.26 -8.07
N GLU A 427 25.52 20.78 -8.02
CA GLU A 427 24.82 20.06 -9.09
C GLU A 427 25.52 18.77 -9.54
N LYS A 428 26.38 18.21 -8.69
CA LYS A 428 27.02 16.92 -8.95
C LYS A 428 26.09 15.80 -8.54
N LEU A 429 25.91 14.84 -9.45
CA LEU A 429 25.10 13.66 -9.19
C LEU A 429 25.75 12.75 -8.14
N ILE A 430 25.01 12.43 -7.10
CA ILE A 430 25.41 11.54 -6.01
C ILE A 430 24.88 10.12 -6.23
N ARG A 431 23.58 10.01 -6.52
CA ARG A 431 22.89 8.71 -6.59
C ARG A 431 21.75 8.73 -7.60
N ARG A 432 21.55 7.59 -8.25
CA ARG A 432 20.32 7.25 -8.98
C ARG A 432 19.60 6.14 -8.22
N ALA A 433 18.31 6.30 -7.99
CA ALA A 433 17.45 5.30 -7.40
C ALA A 433 16.36 4.95 -8.42
N LYS A 434 16.12 3.66 -8.64
CA LYS A 434 15.12 3.16 -9.58
C LYS A 434 14.50 1.90 -9.00
N ILE A 435 13.21 1.73 -9.23
CA ILE A 435 12.51 0.47 -8.94
C ILE A 435 13.14 -0.65 -9.78
N THR A 436 13.63 -1.68 -9.11
CA THR A 436 14.21 -2.88 -9.72
C THR A 436 13.16 -3.95 -9.95
N VAL A 437 12.23 -4.12 -9.00
CA VAL A 437 11.12 -5.07 -9.12
C VAL A 437 9.89 -4.36 -9.71
N PRO A 438 9.52 -4.64 -10.96
CA PRO A 438 8.59 -3.80 -11.73
C PRO A 438 7.17 -3.77 -11.19
N TYR A 439 6.81 -4.59 -10.20
CA TYR A 439 5.45 -4.67 -9.65
C TYR A 439 5.32 -3.93 -8.30
N SER A 440 6.41 -3.74 -7.56
CA SER A 440 6.44 -2.92 -6.33
C SER A 440 6.63 -1.45 -6.71
N ARG A 441 5.52 -0.78 -7.06
CA ARG A 441 5.53 0.53 -7.72
C ARG A 441 5.28 1.73 -6.80
N ARG A 442 4.82 1.48 -5.58
CA ARG A 442 4.34 2.53 -4.67
C ARG A 442 5.44 3.51 -4.27
N SER A 443 6.66 3.02 -4.08
CA SER A 443 7.80 3.85 -3.72
C SER A 443 9.13 3.30 -4.23
N VAL A 444 10.10 4.20 -4.33
CA VAL A 444 11.52 3.90 -4.57
C VAL A 444 12.34 4.63 -3.52
N ASN A 445 13.39 3.99 -3.02
CA ASN A 445 14.24 4.58 -2.00
C ASN A 445 15.74 4.37 -2.29
N CYS A 446 16.57 5.14 -1.60
CA CYS A 446 18.00 4.85 -1.47
C CYS A 446 18.53 5.30 -0.11
N GLU A 447 19.52 4.57 0.39
CA GLU A 447 20.21 4.85 1.66
C GLU A 447 21.61 5.41 1.38
N LEU A 448 21.97 6.51 2.04
CA LEU A 448 23.21 7.26 1.81
C LEU A 448 23.81 7.75 3.13
N LYS A 449 25.13 7.95 3.15
CA LYS A 449 25.82 8.75 4.15
C LYS A 449 26.14 10.10 3.51
N LEU A 450 25.52 11.17 4.02
CA LEU A 450 25.63 12.51 3.44
C LEU A 450 26.31 13.46 4.42
N ALA A 451 26.97 14.48 3.88
CA ALA A 451 27.48 15.61 4.66
C ALA A 451 26.32 16.57 5.01
N ALA A 452 26.58 17.51 5.92
CA ALA A 452 25.68 18.65 6.07
C ALA A 452 25.69 19.47 4.77
N GLY A 453 24.52 19.87 4.29
CA GLY A 453 24.39 20.52 2.99
C GLY A 453 22.96 20.56 2.48
N THR A 454 22.79 21.18 1.32
CA THR A 454 21.51 21.20 0.59
C THR A 454 21.62 20.27 -0.61
N TYR A 455 20.59 19.46 -0.81
CA TYR A 455 20.54 18.46 -1.85
C TYR A 455 19.29 18.64 -2.70
N THR A 456 19.41 18.40 -4.00
CA THR A 456 18.29 18.46 -4.94
C THR A 456 17.92 17.04 -5.38
N VAL A 457 16.64 16.70 -5.29
CA VAL A 457 16.08 15.43 -5.77
C VAL A 457 15.23 15.68 -7.00
N ILE A 458 15.61 15.09 -8.13
CA ILE A 458 14.87 15.19 -9.39
C ILE A 458 14.13 13.87 -9.64
N PRO A 459 12.80 13.86 -9.58
CA PRO A 459 12.00 12.68 -9.90
C PRO A 459 11.98 12.39 -11.40
N HIS A 460 12.03 11.10 -11.76
CA HIS A 460 11.93 10.54 -13.10
C HIS A 460 10.80 9.49 -13.09
N VAL A 461 9.69 9.78 -13.75
CA VAL A 461 8.52 8.88 -13.78
C VAL A 461 8.36 8.32 -15.18
N HIS A 462 8.36 6.98 -15.29
CA HIS A 462 7.98 6.27 -16.50
C HIS A 462 6.50 5.91 -16.44
N ARG A 463 5.82 5.94 -17.59
CA ARG A 463 4.39 5.63 -17.70
C ARG A 463 4.17 4.59 -18.77
N GLU A 464 3.34 3.60 -18.47
CA GLU A 464 2.89 2.58 -19.42
C GLU A 464 1.36 2.48 -19.39
N PRO A 465 0.67 2.40 -20.54
CA PRO A 465 -0.75 2.08 -20.58
C PRO A 465 -1.03 0.74 -19.90
N THR A 466 -2.15 0.63 -19.18
CA THR A 466 -2.62 -0.66 -18.68
C THR A 466 -3.31 -1.46 -19.79
N ASP A 467 -3.08 -2.77 -19.86
CA ASP A 467 -3.79 -3.68 -20.79
C ASP A 467 -5.28 -3.89 -20.44
N ILE A 468 -5.74 -3.35 -19.30
CA ILE A 468 -7.15 -3.37 -18.90
C ILE A 468 -7.90 -2.31 -19.71
N ARG A 469 -8.41 -2.68 -20.89
CA ARG A 469 -9.51 -1.94 -21.49
C ARG A 469 -10.72 -2.14 -20.57
N PRO A 470 -11.40 -1.07 -20.10
CA PRO A 470 -12.71 -1.26 -19.50
C PRO A 470 -13.60 -1.89 -20.58
N ASP A 471 -14.09 -3.11 -20.36
CA ASP A 471 -15.05 -3.77 -21.25
C ASP A 471 -16.31 -2.90 -21.33
N THR A 472 -16.39 -2.05 -22.35
CA THR A 472 -17.53 -1.17 -22.59
C THR A 472 -18.71 -1.88 -23.28
N GLU A 473 -18.65 -3.19 -23.50
CA GLU A 473 -19.63 -3.88 -24.35
C GLU A 473 -20.69 -4.71 -23.61
N ASN A 474 -20.72 -4.78 -22.26
CA ASN A 474 -21.69 -5.65 -21.57
C ASN A 474 -22.36 -5.11 -20.28
N SER A 475 -22.42 -3.80 -20.05
CA SER A 475 -23.09 -3.25 -18.85
C SER A 475 -24.48 -2.68 -19.15
N SER A 476 -25.47 -3.55 -19.40
CA SER A 476 -26.89 -3.18 -19.40
C SER A 476 -27.54 -3.51 -18.06
N THR A 477 -27.18 -2.84 -16.97
CA THR A 477 -28.04 -2.82 -15.77
C THR A 477 -28.01 -1.46 -15.08
N ASP A 478 -29.15 -0.76 -15.18
CA ASP A 478 -29.54 0.39 -14.37
C ASP A 478 -29.60 -0.04 -12.90
N ASN A 479 -28.69 0.45 -12.05
CA ASN A 479 -28.89 0.60 -10.60
C ASN A 479 -27.78 1.49 -10.01
N ALA A 480 -28.02 2.80 -10.02
CA ALA A 480 -27.10 3.80 -9.46
C ALA A 480 -27.29 3.92 -7.93
N ILE A 481 -26.22 3.80 -7.15
CA ILE A 481 -26.16 4.16 -5.72
C ILE A 481 -25.12 5.26 -5.49
N ASN A 482 -25.45 6.19 -4.59
CA ASN A 482 -24.81 7.48 -4.36
C ASN A 482 -23.34 7.38 -3.87
N PRO A 483 -22.39 7.86 -4.67
CA PRO A 483 -20.95 7.92 -4.44
C PRO A 483 -20.33 8.58 -3.21
N SER A 484 -21.03 9.50 -2.56
CA SER A 484 -20.42 10.49 -1.67
C SER A 484 -19.92 9.93 -0.33
N THR A 485 -20.31 8.70 0.03
CA THR A 485 -20.02 8.13 1.36
C THR A 485 -18.63 7.53 1.52
N ARG A 486 -17.93 7.17 0.44
CA ARG A 486 -16.65 6.43 0.54
C ARG A 486 -15.47 7.28 1.00
N ILE A 487 -15.52 8.60 0.78
CA ILE A 487 -14.35 9.49 0.72
C ILE A 487 -14.15 10.37 1.96
N ASP A 488 -15.18 10.58 2.78
CA ASP A 488 -15.10 11.40 4.00
C ASP A 488 -14.50 10.64 5.21
N ASP A 489 -13.95 9.43 4.98
CA ASP A 489 -13.66 8.43 6.03
C ASP A 489 -12.20 8.34 6.45
N VAL A 490 -11.27 8.90 5.67
CA VAL A 490 -9.91 9.11 6.13
C VAL A 490 -9.87 10.48 6.80
N GLU A 491 -10.03 10.49 8.13
CA GLU A 491 -9.68 11.68 8.93
C GLU A 491 -8.15 11.83 8.87
N VAL A 492 -7.65 12.41 7.79
CA VAL A 492 -6.29 12.90 7.76
C VAL A 492 -6.25 14.07 8.73
N VAL A 493 -5.68 13.86 9.92
CA VAL A 493 -5.35 14.94 10.85
C VAL A 493 -4.12 15.64 10.27
N VAL A 494 -4.32 16.34 9.16
CA VAL A 494 -3.26 17.08 8.51
C VAL A 494 -2.90 18.27 9.40
N ASP A 495 -1.62 18.43 9.73
CA ASP A 495 -1.11 19.77 10.07
C ASP A 495 -1.31 20.65 8.82
N PRO A 496 -2.20 21.66 8.83
CA PRO A 496 -2.56 22.43 7.63
C PRO A 496 -1.39 23.13 6.93
N VAL A 497 -0.20 23.07 7.54
CA VAL A 497 1.04 23.68 7.07
C VAL A 497 1.93 22.69 6.28
N LYS A 498 1.75 21.37 6.36
CA LYS A 498 2.72 20.40 5.81
C LYS A 498 2.21 19.42 4.76
N MET A 499 0.92 19.08 4.77
CA MET A 499 0.25 18.49 3.61
C MET A 499 -0.74 19.55 3.15
N ASP A 500 -0.49 20.16 2.00
CA ASP A 500 -1.48 21.03 1.40
C ASP A 500 -2.78 20.23 1.28
N LYS A 501 -3.90 20.76 1.80
CA LYS A 501 -5.24 20.20 1.60
C LYS A 501 -5.48 19.87 0.12
N SER A 502 -4.74 20.49 -0.79
CA SER A 502 -4.72 20.15 -2.21
C SER A 502 -4.36 18.71 -2.56
N SER A 503 -3.43 17.98 -1.91
CA SER A 503 -2.99 16.65 -2.42
C SER A 503 -4.05 15.56 -2.26
N TYR A 504 -4.61 15.46 -1.06
CA TYR A 504 -5.71 14.55 -0.74
C TYR A 504 -6.97 14.97 -1.49
N MET A 505 -7.34 16.27 -1.44
CA MET A 505 -8.48 16.78 -2.22
C MET A 505 -8.27 16.65 -3.73
N PHE A 506 -7.04 16.65 -4.24
CA PHE A 506 -6.71 16.45 -5.66
C PHE A 506 -6.93 15.01 -6.07
N GLN A 507 -6.47 14.04 -5.28
CA GLN A 507 -6.77 12.62 -5.51
C GLN A 507 -8.27 12.34 -5.36
N GLN A 508 -8.94 12.94 -4.36
CA GLN A 508 -10.40 12.90 -4.22
C GLN A 508 -11.10 13.51 -5.45
N ARG A 509 -10.67 14.67 -5.95
CA ARG A 509 -11.23 15.32 -7.14
C ARG A 509 -10.99 14.48 -8.39
N LYS A 510 -9.80 13.93 -8.58
CA LYS A 510 -9.46 13.06 -9.73
C LYS A 510 -10.29 11.78 -9.71
N ALA A 511 -10.42 11.12 -8.56
CA ALA A 511 -11.27 9.95 -8.38
C ALA A 511 -12.76 10.27 -8.62
N THR A 512 -13.25 11.40 -8.10
CA THR A 512 -14.63 11.87 -8.29
C THR A 512 -14.91 12.23 -9.76
N LEU A 513 -13.93 12.80 -10.45
CA LEU A 513 -14.05 13.26 -11.83
C LEU A 513 -14.01 12.09 -12.82
N VAL A 514 -13.06 11.16 -12.71
CA VAL A 514 -13.04 9.91 -13.49
C VAL A 514 -14.34 9.13 -13.28
N ARG A 515 -14.84 9.12 -12.05
CA ARG A 515 -16.13 8.50 -11.69
C ARG A 515 -17.33 9.14 -12.40
N SER A 516 -17.37 10.47 -12.51
CA SER A 516 -18.44 11.17 -13.25
C SER A 516 -18.45 10.82 -14.74
N MET A 517 -17.27 10.62 -15.34
CA MET A 517 -17.12 10.28 -16.75
C MET A 517 -17.47 8.82 -17.04
N SER A 518 -17.03 7.88 -16.21
CA SER A 518 -17.38 6.47 -16.35
C SER A 518 -18.88 6.25 -16.20
N MET A 519 -19.55 6.92 -15.25
CA MET A 519 -21.01 6.87 -15.10
C MET A 519 -21.75 7.49 -16.29
N ALA A 520 -21.29 8.65 -16.80
CA ALA A 520 -21.89 9.28 -17.97
C ALA A 520 -21.76 8.43 -19.24
N ARG A 521 -20.64 7.72 -19.41
CA ARG A 521 -20.40 6.79 -20.53
C ARG A 521 -21.22 5.50 -20.41
N ILE A 522 -21.40 4.97 -19.20
CA ILE A 522 -22.12 3.71 -18.96
C ILE A 522 -23.65 3.89 -19.05
N THR A 523 -24.18 5.02 -18.57
CA THR A 523 -25.64 5.20 -18.40
C THR A 523 -26.31 5.95 -19.55
N GLY A 524 -25.56 6.62 -20.42
CA GLY A 524 -26.11 7.42 -21.53
C GLY A 524 -27.05 8.57 -21.09
N ARG A 525 -27.18 8.85 -19.79
CA ARG A 525 -28.08 9.86 -19.23
C ARG A 525 -27.32 10.98 -18.53
N LYS A 526 -27.78 12.22 -18.71
CA LYS A 526 -27.48 13.36 -17.84
C LYS A 526 -27.86 12.96 -16.41
N LEU A 527 -26.91 13.07 -15.47
CA LEU A 527 -27.21 12.89 -14.04
C LEU A 527 -28.16 14.02 -13.61
N LEU A 528 -29.37 13.66 -13.20
CA LEU A 528 -30.33 14.58 -12.57
C LEU A 528 -29.81 14.94 -11.17
N GLY A 529 -29.57 16.23 -10.93
CA GLY A 529 -29.09 16.75 -9.64
C GLY A 529 -27.82 17.60 -9.71
N VAL A 530 -27.30 17.90 -10.91
CA VAL A 530 -26.36 19.01 -11.10
C VAL A 530 -27.20 20.21 -11.52
N ASP A 531 -27.27 21.24 -10.68
CA ASP A 531 -27.99 22.48 -11.01
C ASP A 531 -27.51 23.02 -12.37
N ASP A 532 -28.45 23.49 -13.20
CA ASP A 532 -28.17 23.85 -14.60
C ASP A 532 -27.10 24.96 -14.76
N GLU A 533 -26.82 25.72 -13.69
CA GLU A 533 -25.71 26.71 -13.67
C GLU A 533 -24.31 26.05 -13.72
N ASP A 534 -24.14 24.83 -13.18
CA ASP A 534 -22.88 24.08 -13.25
C ASP A 534 -22.68 23.40 -14.63
N TYR A 535 -23.75 23.20 -15.39
CA TYR A 535 -23.70 22.54 -16.70
C TYR A 535 -23.21 23.48 -17.81
N GLU A 536 -23.54 24.78 -17.76
CA GLU A 536 -22.99 25.75 -18.73
C GLU A 536 -21.53 26.14 -18.41
N ALA A 537 -21.12 26.13 -17.14
CA ALA A 537 -19.72 26.23 -16.73
C ALA A 537 -18.86 25.00 -17.15
N ASN A 538 -19.48 23.87 -17.50
CA ASN A 538 -18.80 22.63 -17.90
C ASN A 538 -18.29 22.60 -19.34
N ASN A 539 -18.73 23.50 -20.23
CA ASN A 539 -18.31 23.45 -21.65
C ASN A 539 -16.83 23.81 -21.89
N ASN A 540 -16.15 24.39 -20.89
CA ASN A 540 -14.68 24.60 -20.92
C ASN A 540 -13.87 23.47 -20.24
N LYS A 541 -14.52 22.48 -19.62
CA LYS A 541 -13.84 21.40 -18.88
C LYS A 541 -13.19 20.29 -19.72
N PRO A 542 -13.55 19.98 -20.99
CA PRO A 542 -12.87 18.91 -21.73
C PRO A 542 -11.35 19.11 -21.87
N LYS A 543 -10.90 20.37 -21.99
CA LYS A 543 -9.47 20.73 -22.04
C LYS A 543 -8.77 20.66 -20.68
N GLN A 544 -9.40 21.14 -19.60
CA GLN A 544 -8.88 20.96 -18.23
C GLN A 544 -8.84 19.48 -17.81
N LEU A 545 -9.75 18.67 -18.35
CA LEU A 545 -9.82 17.22 -18.16
C LEU A 545 -8.66 16.48 -18.86
N GLU A 546 -8.30 16.88 -20.08
CA GLU A 546 -7.08 16.39 -20.73
C GLU A 546 -5.82 16.76 -19.95
N GLU A 547 -5.74 18.00 -19.45
CA GLU A 547 -4.59 18.48 -18.65
C GLU A 547 -4.40 17.70 -17.33
N GLN A 548 -5.48 17.23 -16.69
CA GLN A 548 -5.42 16.46 -15.44
C GLN A 548 -5.09 14.97 -15.61
N ARG A 549 -5.16 14.40 -16.83
CA ARG A 549 -4.78 13.00 -17.10
C ARG A 549 -3.28 12.75 -16.88
N TRP A 550 -2.46 13.79 -17.04
CA TRP A 550 -0.99 13.70 -17.02
C TRP A 550 -0.36 13.95 -15.66
N GLN A 551 -1.17 14.36 -14.67
CA GLN A 551 -0.70 14.70 -13.33
C GLN A 551 -0.72 13.51 -12.38
N LEU A 552 0.45 13.22 -11.81
CA LEU A 552 0.67 12.27 -10.73
C LEU A 552 1.11 13.05 -9.48
N MET A 553 0.57 12.72 -8.31
CA MET A 553 1.11 13.24 -7.06
C MET A 553 2.39 12.49 -6.71
N LEU A 554 3.45 13.23 -6.39
CA LEU A 554 4.71 12.65 -5.90
C LEU A 554 4.99 13.17 -4.50
N GLY A 555 5.34 12.28 -3.60
CA GLY A 555 5.75 12.56 -2.23
C GLY A 555 7.21 12.20 -2.02
N LEU A 556 8.01 13.14 -1.55
CA LEU A 556 9.36 12.86 -1.06
C LEU A 556 9.33 12.78 0.46
N ARG A 557 9.89 11.71 1.02
CA ARG A 557 10.26 11.60 2.43
C ARG A 557 11.77 11.50 2.57
N VAL A 558 12.32 12.17 3.56
CA VAL A 558 13.73 12.06 3.92
C VAL A 558 13.85 11.77 5.41
N TYR A 559 14.47 10.64 5.73
CA TYR A 559 14.74 10.19 7.08
C TYR A 559 16.21 10.48 7.41
N SER A 560 16.49 11.07 8.58
CA SER A 560 17.84 11.30 9.07
C SER A 560 17.85 11.41 10.61
N HIS A 561 19.01 11.24 11.23
CA HIS A 561 19.21 11.59 12.64
C HIS A 561 19.19 13.13 12.89
N ASP A 562 19.26 13.94 11.83
CA ASP A 562 19.08 15.40 11.94
C ASP A 562 17.61 15.75 12.23
N ARG A 563 17.35 16.19 13.47
CA ARG A 563 16.02 16.62 13.92
C ARG A 563 15.53 17.94 13.29
N ALA A 564 16.41 18.69 12.64
CA ALA A 564 16.10 19.96 11.98
C ALA A 564 16.06 19.84 10.45
N ILE A 565 15.99 18.62 9.92
CA ILE A 565 15.84 18.36 8.48
C ILE A 565 14.61 19.06 7.91
N THR A 566 14.76 19.67 6.73
CA THR A 566 13.66 20.27 5.97
C THR A 566 13.60 19.67 4.57
N VAL A 567 12.39 19.58 4.01
CA VAL A 567 12.11 19.12 2.65
C VAL A 567 11.09 20.06 2.04
N ASP A 568 11.40 20.61 0.87
CA ASP A 568 10.54 21.51 0.12
C ASP A 568 10.36 21.00 -1.32
N GLY A 569 9.11 20.89 -1.75
CA GLY A 569 8.76 20.49 -3.10
C GLY A 569 8.41 21.68 -3.99
N ASN A 570 8.91 21.67 -5.23
CA ASN A 570 8.50 22.60 -6.27
C ASN A 570 7.89 21.80 -7.44
N PRO A 571 6.61 21.99 -7.79
CA PRO A 571 5.96 21.27 -8.89
C PRO A 571 6.56 21.59 -10.27
N GLY A 572 7.34 22.67 -10.39
CA GLY A 572 7.93 23.11 -11.64
C GLY A 572 6.89 23.75 -12.57
N VAL A 573 7.36 24.11 -13.78
CA VAL A 573 6.50 24.68 -14.82
C VAL A 573 6.08 23.57 -15.78
N HIS A 574 4.82 23.57 -16.20
CA HIS A 574 4.33 22.66 -17.23
C HIS A 574 4.80 23.10 -18.63
N PRO A 575 5.42 22.22 -19.44
CA PRO A 575 5.93 22.61 -20.76
C PRO A 575 4.87 23.00 -21.80
N SER A 576 3.57 22.70 -21.61
CA SER A 576 2.51 23.19 -22.50
C SER A 576 1.70 24.30 -21.85
N LEU A 577 1.96 25.52 -22.32
CA LEU A 577 1.01 26.65 -22.47
C LEU A 577 1.64 27.75 -23.36
N LYS A 578 2.25 27.38 -24.51
CA LYS A 578 2.29 28.34 -25.63
C LYS A 578 0.96 28.17 -26.37
N ARG A 579 0.03 29.11 -26.17
CA ARG A 579 -1.10 29.26 -27.10
C ARG A 579 -0.52 29.31 -28.52
N PRO A 580 -1.14 28.67 -29.53
CA PRO A 580 -0.94 29.14 -30.89
C PRO A 580 -1.31 30.63 -30.85
N GLN A 581 -0.36 31.51 -31.15
CA GLN A 581 -0.77 32.85 -31.53
C GLN A 581 -1.68 32.64 -32.74
N GLU A 582 -2.91 33.17 -32.70
CA GLU A 582 -3.72 33.34 -33.88
C GLU A 582 -2.94 34.29 -34.80
N GLY A 583 -2.02 33.71 -35.55
CA GLY A 583 -1.41 34.33 -36.72
C GLY A 583 -2.53 34.43 -37.72
N ARG A 584 -3.21 35.56 -37.67
CA ARG A 584 -4.10 36.07 -38.71
C ARG A 584 -3.34 36.01 -40.04
N LEU A 585 -3.55 34.94 -40.79
CA LEU A 585 -3.22 34.88 -42.21
C LEU A 585 -4.39 35.56 -42.92
N ASP A 586 -4.32 36.89 -43.01
CA ASP A 586 -5.07 37.63 -44.02
C ASP A 586 -4.51 37.20 -45.39
N VAL A 587 -5.18 36.27 -46.06
CA VAL A 587 -5.01 36.05 -47.50
C VAL A 587 -6.39 36.20 -48.12
N GLU A 588 -6.58 37.33 -48.80
CA GLU A 588 -7.76 37.65 -49.58
C GLU A 588 -8.03 36.56 -50.62
N GLU A 589 -9.25 36.03 -50.62
CA GLU A 589 -9.82 35.30 -51.75
C GLU A 589 -9.90 36.21 -52.97
N LYS A 590 -9.30 35.79 -54.08
CA LYS A 590 -9.80 36.12 -55.41
C LYS A 590 -10.18 34.83 -56.11
N GLU A 591 -11.47 34.71 -56.36
CA GLU A 591 -12.10 33.75 -57.24
C GLU A 591 -11.56 33.87 -58.67
N ASP A 592 -11.31 32.74 -59.33
CA ASP A 592 -11.73 32.58 -60.72
C ASP A 592 -11.95 31.08 -61.05
N PRO A 593 -13.07 30.67 -61.66
CA PRO A 593 -13.46 29.26 -61.78
C PRO A 593 -13.40 28.76 -63.23
N GLU A 594 -12.44 27.88 -63.59
CA GLU A 594 -12.50 27.22 -64.90
C GLU A 594 -11.97 25.77 -64.93
N SER A 595 -12.78 24.92 -65.58
CA SER A 595 -12.53 23.58 -66.15
C SER A 595 -12.39 22.40 -65.15
N VAL A 596 -13.42 21.57 -64.93
CA VAL A 596 -14.07 20.56 -65.81
C VAL A 596 -13.22 19.28 -66.01
N THR A 597 -13.56 18.28 -65.20
CA THR A 597 -13.72 16.83 -65.49
C THR A 597 -12.59 16.02 -66.14
N ALA A 598 -12.21 14.87 -65.54
CA ALA A 598 -12.76 13.54 -65.88
C ALA A 598 -11.80 12.37 -65.57
N THR A 599 -12.39 11.33 -64.96
CA THR A 599 -12.20 9.87 -65.19
C THR A 599 -10.86 9.14 -64.95
N LEU A 600 -10.95 8.24 -63.96
CA LEU A 600 -10.57 6.81 -63.99
C LEU A 600 -10.19 6.22 -65.37
N ALA A 601 -9.01 5.58 -65.47
CA ALA A 601 -8.84 4.15 -65.79
C ALA A 601 -7.40 3.80 -66.25
N ASP A 602 -7.02 2.56 -65.93
CA ASP A 602 -6.13 1.66 -66.66
C ASP A 602 -4.59 1.73 -66.52
N LYS A 603 -4.10 0.70 -65.80
CA LYS A 603 -3.20 -0.39 -66.26
C LYS A 603 -1.77 -0.08 -66.72
N LYS A 604 -0.84 -0.78 -66.08
CA LYS A 604 -0.05 -1.94 -66.57
C LYS A 604 1.46 -1.84 -66.27
N GLU A 605 1.92 -2.92 -65.61
CA GLU A 605 3.17 -3.67 -65.84
C GLU A 605 4.52 -2.94 -65.73
N LEU A 606 5.35 -3.36 -64.75
CA LEU A 606 6.52 -4.19 -65.07
C LEU A 606 7.04 -4.94 -63.83
N SER A 607 7.26 -6.23 -64.03
CA SER A 607 7.95 -7.19 -63.18
C SER A 607 9.47 -7.09 -63.29
N THR A 608 10.19 -7.41 -62.22
CA THR A 608 11.37 -8.30 -62.25
C THR A 608 11.62 -8.85 -60.84
N GLU A 609 11.81 -10.17 -60.76
CA GLU A 609 12.06 -10.98 -59.56
C GLU A 609 13.40 -10.67 -58.87
N PRO A 610 13.55 -11.01 -57.57
CA PRO A 610 14.81 -10.93 -56.84
C PRO A 610 15.58 -12.26 -56.80
N GLU A 611 16.91 -12.20 -56.96
CA GLU A 611 17.83 -13.29 -56.62
C GLU A 611 18.10 -13.33 -55.10
N GLU A 612 18.09 -14.56 -54.56
CA GLU A 612 18.45 -14.96 -53.20
C GLU A 612 19.92 -14.67 -52.88
N ILE A 613 20.21 -14.18 -51.66
CA ILE A 613 21.30 -14.71 -50.82
C ILE A 613 20.86 -14.66 -49.35
N GLU A 614 20.97 -15.82 -48.71
CA GLU A 614 20.75 -16.14 -47.30
C GLU A 614 21.68 -15.37 -46.35
N GLU A 615 21.16 -14.97 -45.18
CA GLU A 615 21.91 -15.13 -43.93
C GLU A 615 20.96 -15.20 -42.73
N GLU A 616 21.16 -16.24 -41.92
CA GLU A 616 20.33 -16.70 -40.81
C GLU A 616 20.38 -15.76 -39.59
N ALA A 617 19.22 -15.48 -39.00
CA ALA A 617 19.10 -15.04 -37.61
C ALA A 617 18.02 -15.90 -36.89
N PRO A 618 18.32 -16.52 -35.74
CA PRO A 618 17.38 -17.43 -35.09
C PRO A 618 16.21 -16.67 -34.45
N GLN A 619 15.02 -17.03 -34.89
CA GLN A 619 13.74 -16.68 -34.26
C GLN A 619 13.67 -17.22 -32.83
N THR A 620 13.47 -16.35 -31.84
CA THR A 620 12.81 -16.74 -30.60
C THR A 620 11.45 -16.08 -30.54
N SER A 621 10.42 -16.91 -30.68
CA SER A 621 9.02 -16.53 -30.68
C SER A 621 8.61 -15.95 -29.33
N VAL A 622 8.27 -14.66 -29.30
CA VAL A 622 7.52 -14.03 -28.22
C VAL A 622 6.09 -14.57 -28.25
N LYS A 623 5.83 -15.66 -27.52
CA LYS A 623 4.45 -16.09 -27.25
C LYS A 623 3.87 -15.22 -26.14
N LYS A 624 2.96 -14.35 -26.57
CA LYS A 624 2.12 -13.47 -25.76
C LYS A 624 1.32 -14.30 -24.74
N PHE A 625 1.47 -13.99 -23.47
CA PHE A 625 0.64 -14.54 -22.40
C PHE A 625 -0.67 -13.74 -22.30
N ALA A 626 -1.79 -14.40 -22.61
CA ALA A 626 -3.12 -13.90 -22.34
C ALA A 626 -3.46 -14.17 -20.87
N PHE A 627 -3.34 -13.12 -20.05
CA PHE A 627 -3.72 -13.14 -18.64
C PHE A 627 -5.24 -12.93 -18.51
N ARG A 628 -5.86 -13.65 -17.55
CA ARG A 628 -7.20 -13.43 -16.94
C ARG A 628 -8.31 -14.48 -17.14
N LYS A 629 -8.09 -15.65 -17.77
CA LYS A 629 -9.18 -16.67 -17.88
C LYS A 629 -9.10 -17.87 -16.93
N VAL A 630 -8.03 -18.07 -16.15
CA VAL A 630 -7.82 -19.34 -15.42
C VAL A 630 -8.32 -19.32 -13.96
N TYR A 631 -8.78 -18.19 -13.43
CA TYR A 631 -9.26 -18.12 -12.03
C TYR A 631 -10.64 -18.76 -11.78
N LEU A 632 -11.35 -19.22 -12.82
CA LEU A 632 -12.73 -19.74 -12.70
C LEU A 632 -12.91 -21.25 -12.95
N GLU A 633 -11.89 -22.00 -13.37
CA GLU A 633 -12.11 -23.39 -13.83
C GLU A 633 -11.62 -24.52 -12.91
N ASN A 634 -10.96 -24.23 -11.78
CA ASN A 634 -10.51 -25.29 -10.84
C ASN A 634 -11.27 -25.31 -9.50
N ARG A 635 -12.62 -25.27 -9.57
CA ARG A 635 -13.51 -25.81 -8.53
C ARG A 635 -14.41 -26.87 -9.16
N GLN A 636 -13.88 -28.07 -9.34
CA GLN A 636 -14.63 -29.33 -9.31
C GLN A 636 -13.94 -30.29 -8.36
#